data_AF-W9VE60-F1
#
_entry.id   AF-W9VE60-F1
#
_cell.length_a   1.000
_cell.length_b   1.000
_cell.length_c   1.000
_cell.angle_alpha   90.00
_cell.angle_beta   90.00
_cell.angle_gamma   90.00
#
_symmetry.space_group_name_H-M   'P 1'
#
loop_
_entity.id
_entity.type
_entity.pdbx_description
1 polymer ?
#
loop_
_entity_poly.entity_id
_entity_poly.type
_entity_poly.pdbx_seq_one_letter_code
_entity_poly.pdbx_strand_id
1 'polypeptide(L)'
;MSADRLAEPDVTTWNRHEALFLDRLKTSLDLEDFTEYAACREGREKRIWSRARIYQGEKLDRVMVSQYSLRRGRVGLVIFAYPRVEYDIPVFLLHVGGMPPERTLLTLDLAPSSPGMDLSPFCAVAETHRPALDLPDTPLEWLSAVTSPHILHCAFKPLDPDGFFAAFEAVVETWLHHYIERAERDLDPVSVQARRETLLELKKEVFRNDPAFPVYTRAFGKTMSDVLAEAAFGGDPGVSIAEEIEPPPPSGSWVNKKLGVGWSADAQERVHEAPVFIRPMIRRIIEKEAAKEGMAQVDVDLVLRCEKKYRGGDG
;
A
#
# COMPACT_ATOMS: atom_id res chain seq x y z
N MET A 1 -34.98 -3.21 -25.37
CA MET A 1 -34.91 -4.20 -24.26
C MET A 1 -33.57 -4.92 -24.36
N SER A 2 -32.65 -4.90 -23.39
CA SER A 2 -32.70 -4.34 -22.03
C SER A 2 -31.50 -3.42 -21.79
N ALA A 3 -31.76 -2.32 -21.08
CA ALA A 3 -30.78 -1.34 -20.64
C ALA A 3 -29.97 -1.83 -19.41
N ASP A 4 -29.69 -3.14 -19.37
CA ASP A 4 -29.32 -3.87 -18.16
C ASP A 4 -27.90 -4.47 -18.22
N ARG A 5 -27.04 -3.95 -19.11
CA ARG A 5 -25.68 -4.47 -19.34
C ARG A 5 -24.53 -3.62 -18.80
N LEU A 6 -24.76 -2.47 -18.17
CA LEU A 6 -23.66 -1.57 -17.78
C LEU A 6 -23.89 -0.83 -16.44
N ALA A 7 -24.49 -1.48 -15.46
CA ALA A 7 -24.16 -1.09 -14.08
C ALA A 7 -22.73 -1.59 -13.83
N GLU A 8 -21.73 -0.72 -13.90
CA GLU A 8 -20.33 -1.04 -13.56
C GLU A 8 -20.23 -1.29 -12.04
N PRO A 9 -20.20 -2.54 -11.55
CA PRO A 9 -20.39 -2.80 -10.12
C PRO A 9 -19.15 -2.48 -9.28
N ASP A 10 -17.98 -2.33 -9.91
CA ASP A 10 -16.69 -2.20 -9.23
C ASP A 10 -16.19 -0.75 -9.10
N VAL A 11 -16.85 0.24 -9.72
CA VAL A 11 -16.38 1.65 -9.70
C VAL A 11 -16.86 2.41 -8.46
N THR A 12 -17.83 1.86 -7.70
CA THR A 12 -18.49 2.61 -6.62
C THR A 12 -17.98 2.31 -5.22
N THR A 13 -17.24 1.21 -5.01
CA THR A 13 -16.89 0.71 -3.66
C THR A 13 -16.20 1.77 -2.80
N TRP A 14 -15.29 2.54 -3.40
CA TRP A 14 -14.48 3.52 -2.67
C TRP A 14 -14.87 4.98 -2.96
N ASN A 15 -15.89 5.23 -3.77
CA ASN A 15 -16.31 6.59 -4.13
C ASN A 15 -16.72 7.43 -2.93
N ARG A 16 -17.38 6.81 -1.94
CA ARG A 16 -17.75 7.50 -0.70
C ARG A 16 -16.51 7.98 0.07
N HIS A 17 -15.45 7.16 0.10
CA HIS A 17 -14.21 7.46 0.82
C HIS A 17 -13.40 8.54 0.08
N GLU A 18 -13.25 8.41 -1.24
CA GLU A 18 -12.61 9.44 -2.05
C GLU A 18 -13.36 10.78 -1.96
N ALA A 19 -14.68 10.78 -2.08
CA ALA A 19 -15.48 12.00 -2.01
C ALA A 19 -15.36 12.70 -0.65
N LEU A 20 -15.40 11.93 0.46
CA LEU A 20 -15.17 12.48 1.80
C LEU A 20 -13.78 13.11 1.90
N PHE A 21 -12.74 12.38 1.48
CA PHE A 21 -11.35 12.84 1.55
C PHE A 21 -11.13 14.16 0.81
N LEU A 22 -11.60 14.24 -0.45
CA LEU A 22 -11.46 15.43 -1.27
C LEU A 22 -12.33 16.59 -0.76
N ASP A 23 -13.56 16.33 -0.29
CA ASP A 23 -14.40 17.39 0.28
C ASP A 23 -13.80 18.02 1.54
N ARG A 24 -13.19 17.21 2.42
CA ARG A 24 -12.52 17.73 3.62
C ARG A 24 -11.27 18.53 3.31
N LEU A 25 -10.54 18.16 2.27
CA LEU A 25 -9.30 18.84 1.89
C LEU A 25 -9.46 19.93 0.84
N LYS A 26 -10.68 20.29 0.44
CA LYS A 26 -10.93 21.28 -0.63
C LYS A 26 -10.35 22.67 -0.37
N THR A 27 -10.09 23.02 0.88
CA THR A 27 -9.42 24.27 1.27
C THR A 27 -7.91 24.14 1.37
N SER A 28 -7.40 22.91 1.38
CA SER A 28 -5.99 22.57 1.56
C SER A 28 -5.32 22.07 0.27
N LEU A 29 -6.12 21.74 -0.75
CA LEU A 29 -5.69 21.23 -2.06
C LEU A 29 -6.29 22.06 -3.19
N ASP A 30 -5.52 22.22 -4.27
CA ASP A 30 -6.07 22.61 -5.55
C ASP A 30 -6.74 21.39 -6.19
N LEU A 31 -8.08 21.37 -6.17
CA LEU A 31 -8.87 20.28 -6.75
C LEU A 31 -9.15 20.49 -8.25
N GLU A 32 -8.86 21.67 -8.79
CA GLU A 32 -9.08 22.01 -10.20
C GLU A 32 -7.81 21.80 -11.04
N ASP A 33 -6.62 21.89 -10.42
CA ASP A 33 -5.33 21.56 -11.02
C ASP A 33 -4.77 20.24 -10.49
N PHE A 34 -4.92 19.17 -11.28
CA PHE A 34 -4.41 17.84 -10.93
C PHE A 34 -3.87 17.09 -12.14
N THR A 35 -2.93 16.19 -11.87
CA THR A 35 -2.45 15.21 -12.86
C THR A 35 -3.18 13.89 -12.69
N GLU A 36 -3.67 13.29 -13.79
CA GLU A 36 -4.32 11.99 -13.78
C GLU A 36 -3.56 10.96 -14.61
N TYR A 37 -3.34 9.78 -14.03
CA TYR A 37 -2.84 8.60 -14.71
C TYR A 37 -3.95 7.55 -14.72
N ALA A 38 -4.34 7.12 -15.90
CA ALA A 38 -5.33 6.06 -16.07
C ALA A 38 -4.73 4.91 -16.88
N ALA A 39 -5.00 3.68 -16.42
CA ALA A 39 -4.66 2.47 -17.15
C ALA A 39 -5.92 1.62 -17.28
N CYS A 40 -6.22 1.16 -18.49
CA CYS A 40 -7.30 0.24 -18.77
C CYS A 40 -6.79 -0.86 -19.67
N ARG A 41 -7.16 -2.11 -19.36
CA ARG A 41 -6.94 -3.24 -20.24
C ARG A 41 -8.24 -4.01 -20.38
N GLU A 42 -8.67 -4.12 -21.62
CA GLU A 42 -9.88 -4.81 -22.02
C GLU A 42 -9.53 -6.09 -22.78
N GLY A 43 -10.07 -7.21 -22.31
CA GLY A 43 -9.97 -8.51 -22.96
C GLY A 43 -11.35 -9.17 -23.02
N ARG A 44 -11.44 -10.29 -23.76
CA ARG A 44 -12.72 -10.97 -24.08
C ARG A 44 -13.62 -11.27 -22.86
N GLU A 45 -13.03 -11.49 -21.68
CA GLU A 45 -13.76 -11.84 -20.45
C GLU A 45 -13.33 -11.02 -19.23
N LYS A 46 -12.43 -10.05 -19.42
CA LYS A 46 -11.80 -9.33 -18.31
C LYS A 46 -11.56 -7.88 -18.67
N ARG A 47 -12.11 -6.98 -17.87
CA ARG A 47 -11.74 -5.58 -17.83
C ARG A 47 -11.01 -5.31 -16.52
N ILE A 48 -9.84 -4.69 -16.61
CA ILE A 48 -9.11 -4.18 -15.46
C ILE A 48 -8.84 -2.70 -15.68
N TRP A 49 -8.87 -1.94 -14.60
CA TRP A 49 -8.66 -0.51 -14.67
C TRP A 49 -7.96 0.00 -13.40
N SER A 50 -7.35 1.17 -13.55
CA SER A 50 -6.78 1.93 -12.46
C SER A 50 -6.78 3.40 -12.84
N ARG A 51 -6.98 4.25 -11.84
CA ARG A 51 -6.98 5.70 -11.96
C ARG A 51 -6.30 6.28 -10.73
N ALA A 52 -5.18 6.97 -10.94
CA ALA A 52 -4.49 7.74 -9.92
C ALA A 52 -4.58 9.23 -10.25
N ARG A 53 -5.04 10.04 -9.31
CA ARG A 53 -5.01 11.50 -9.38
C ARG A 53 -4.01 12.03 -8.38
N ILE A 54 -3.27 13.05 -8.78
CA ILE A 54 -2.29 13.73 -7.95
C ILE A 54 -2.69 15.18 -7.81
N TYR A 55 -2.93 15.58 -6.57
CA TYR A 55 -3.23 16.95 -6.18
C TYR A 55 -2.05 17.52 -5.40
N GLN A 56 -1.98 18.85 -5.36
CA GLN A 56 -1.01 19.59 -4.55
C GLN A 56 -1.73 20.68 -3.78
N GLY A 57 -1.07 21.21 -2.75
CA GLY A 57 -1.58 22.31 -1.95
C GLY A 57 -0.46 23.19 -1.41
N GLU A 58 -0.84 24.17 -0.58
CA GLU A 58 0.13 25.04 0.08
C GLU A 58 1.04 24.21 1.00
N LYS A 59 0.46 23.38 1.88
CA LYS A 59 1.20 22.59 2.89
C LYS A 59 1.50 21.16 2.44
N LEU A 60 0.85 20.69 1.37
CA LEU A 60 0.93 19.32 0.89
C LEU A 60 1.64 19.30 -0.46
N ASP A 61 2.77 18.57 -0.53
CA ASP A 61 3.57 18.48 -1.75
C ASP A 61 2.90 17.60 -2.80
N ARG A 62 2.37 16.46 -2.35
CA ARG A 62 1.84 15.42 -3.23
C ARG A 62 0.78 14.60 -2.54
N VAL A 63 -0.44 14.66 -3.07
CA VAL A 63 -1.57 13.87 -2.59
C VAL A 63 -2.07 12.99 -3.72
N MET A 64 -1.63 11.73 -3.71
CA MET A 64 -2.10 10.73 -4.66
C MET A 64 -3.37 10.06 -4.12
N VAL A 65 -4.43 10.06 -4.91
CA VAL A 65 -5.64 9.25 -4.69
C VAL A 65 -5.77 8.28 -5.86
N SER A 66 -5.63 6.98 -5.58
CA SER A 66 -5.60 5.92 -6.58
C SER A 66 -6.65 4.86 -6.30
N GLN A 67 -7.54 4.64 -7.28
CA GLN A 67 -8.50 3.55 -7.26
C GLN A 67 -8.19 2.54 -8.36
N TYR A 68 -8.42 1.25 -8.10
CA TYR A 68 -8.21 0.21 -9.09
C TYR A 68 -9.22 -0.93 -8.99
N SER A 69 -9.44 -1.62 -10.13
CA SER A 69 -10.04 -2.95 -10.20
C SER A 69 -9.17 -3.87 -11.06
N LEU A 70 -8.69 -4.95 -10.45
CA LEU A 70 -7.75 -5.89 -11.10
C LEU A 70 -8.41 -7.19 -11.58
N ARG A 71 -9.65 -7.41 -11.16
CA ARG A 71 -10.62 -8.41 -11.61
C ARG A 71 -11.91 -8.15 -10.85
N ARG A 72 -13.02 -8.76 -11.28
CA ARG A 72 -14.31 -8.67 -10.59
C ARG A 72 -14.18 -8.87 -9.07
N GLY A 73 -14.63 -7.88 -8.30
CA GLY A 73 -14.61 -7.88 -6.84
C GLY A 73 -13.23 -7.69 -6.21
N ARG A 74 -12.14 -7.63 -7.00
CA ARG A 74 -10.81 -7.25 -6.49
C ARG A 74 -10.54 -5.79 -6.79
N VAL A 75 -10.84 -4.97 -5.80
CA VAL A 75 -10.76 -3.50 -5.89
C VAL A 75 -9.93 -2.95 -4.74
N GLY A 76 -9.45 -1.71 -4.88
CA GLY A 76 -8.72 -1.03 -3.82
C GLY A 76 -8.70 0.48 -3.99
N LEU A 77 -8.39 1.14 -2.88
CA LEU A 77 -8.15 2.57 -2.76
C LEU A 77 -6.81 2.75 -2.05
N VAL A 78 -5.93 3.54 -2.65
CA VAL A 78 -4.64 3.93 -2.10
C VAL A 78 -4.62 5.44 -2.04
N ILE A 79 -4.36 5.99 -0.85
CA ILE A 79 -4.15 7.42 -0.67
C ILE A 79 -2.82 7.62 0.02
N PHE A 80 -1.90 8.28 -0.67
CA PHE A 80 -0.64 8.74 -0.07
C PHE A 80 -0.59 10.25 -0.15
N ALA A 81 -0.56 10.90 1.01
CA ALA A 81 -0.50 12.35 1.10
C ALA A 81 0.74 12.79 1.86
N TYR A 82 1.71 13.32 1.11
CA TYR A 82 2.99 13.78 1.64
C TYR A 82 2.95 15.29 1.88
N PRO A 83 3.37 15.76 3.06
CA PRO A 83 3.52 17.17 3.32
C PRO A 83 4.71 17.75 2.55
N ARG A 84 4.75 19.08 2.39
CA ARG A 84 6.01 19.74 2.06
C ARG A 84 6.94 19.67 3.26
N VAL A 85 8.24 19.58 3.00
CA VAL A 85 9.27 19.42 4.03
C VAL A 85 9.33 20.56 5.04
N GLU A 86 8.73 21.72 4.74
CA GLU A 86 8.63 22.86 5.65
C GLU A 86 7.49 22.76 6.66
N TYR A 87 6.58 21.78 6.56
CA TYR A 87 5.47 21.64 7.50
C TYR A 87 5.56 20.32 8.25
N ASP A 88 5.48 20.38 9.58
CA ASP A 88 5.51 19.19 10.44
C ASP A 88 4.14 18.51 10.51
N ILE A 89 3.78 17.82 9.44
CA ILE A 89 2.49 17.15 9.26
C ILE A 89 2.76 15.66 9.05
N PRO A 90 2.11 14.73 9.76
CA PRO A 90 2.29 13.30 9.51
C PRO A 90 1.81 12.94 8.11
N VAL A 91 2.45 11.95 7.49
CA VAL A 91 2.06 11.43 6.18
C VAL A 91 0.78 10.63 6.33
N PHE A 92 -0.25 10.97 5.55
CA PHE A 92 -1.46 10.17 5.47
C PHE A 92 -1.20 8.96 4.57
N LEU A 93 -1.28 7.75 5.14
CA LEU A 93 -1.11 6.50 4.42
C LEU A 93 -2.40 5.70 4.50
N LEU A 94 -3.05 5.50 3.36
CA LEU A 94 -4.11 4.52 3.19
C LEU A 94 -3.73 3.55 2.08
N HIS A 95 -3.81 2.26 2.38
CA HIS A 95 -3.92 1.20 1.40
C HIS A 95 -5.03 0.27 1.86
N VAL A 96 -6.16 0.31 1.18
CA VAL A 96 -7.25 -0.66 1.36
C VAL A 96 -7.50 -1.41 0.07
N GLY A 97 -7.60 -2.74 0.13
CA GLY A 97 -7.78 -3.55 -1.07
C GLY A 97 -8.11 -5.00 -0.76
N GLY A 98 -8.02 -5.86 -1.77
CA GLY A 98 -8.39 -7.28 -1.65
C GLY A 98 -9.74 -7.56 -2.27
N MET A 99 -10.61 -8.30 -1.59
CA MET A 99 -11.99 -8.56 -1.99
C MET A 99 -12.92 -8.12 -0.85
N PRO A 100 -13.14 -6.81 -0.69
CA PRO A 100 -13.98 -6.29 0.39
C PRO A 100 -15.46 -6.65 0.20
N PRO A 101 -16.23 -6.83 1.29
CA PRO A 101 -15.77 -6.72 2.68
C PRO A 101 -15.06 -7.96 3.23
N GLU A 102 -15.22 -9.14 2.61
CA GLU A 102 -14.91 -10.43 3.23
C GLU A 102 -13.41 -10.72 3.37
N ARG A 103 -12.59 -10.18 2.46
CA ARG A 103 -11.12 -10.35 2.48
C ARG A 103 -10.43 -9.04 2.19
N THR A 104 -10.37 -8.18 3.20
CA THR A 104 -9.79 -6.85 3.11
C THR A 104 -8.35 -6.85 3.63
N LEU A 105 -7.44 -6.27 2.84
CA LEU A 105 -6.14 -5.79 3.28
C LEU A 105 -6.32 -4.32 3.65
N LEU A 106 -5.88 -3.92 4.85
CA LEU A 106 -5.92 -2.54 5.31
C LEU A 106 -4.57 -2.15 5.88
N THR A 107 -4.11 -0.97 5.49
CA THR A 107 -3.11 -0.14 6.16
C THR A 107 -3.67 1.27 6.21
N LEU A 108 -3.91 1.83 7.39
CA LEU A 108 -4.33 3.21 7.61
C LEU A 108 -3.49 3.82 8.74
N ASP A 109 -2.73 4.86 8.43
CA ASP A 109 -1.78 5.47 9.35
C ASP A 109 -1.62 6.97 9.15
N LEU A 110 -1.26 7.67 10.22
CA LEU A 110 -0.65 8.99 10.21
C LEU A 110 0.81 8.83 10.62
N ALA A 111 1.65 8.54 9.63
CA ALA A 111 3.06 8.23 9.85
C ALA A 111 3.87 9.50 10.18
N PRO A 112 4.71 9.51 11.22
CA PRO A 112 5.39 10.71 11.67
C PRO A 112 6.37 11.25 10.61
N SER A 113 6.33 12.56 10.36
CA SER A 113 7.31 13.22 9.49
C SER A 113 8.57 13.66 10.23
N SER A 114 8.58 13.65 11.56
CA SER A 114 9.72 14.10 12.36
C SER A 114 9.84 13.30 13.65
N PRO A 115 11.07 13.10 14.17
CA PRO A 115 11.28 12.46 15.45
C PRO A 115 10.57 13.22 16.58
N GLY A 116 9.78 12.53 17.40
CA GLY A 116 9.11 13.13 18.55
C GLY A 116 7.84 13.91 18.24
N MET A 117 7.31 13.81 17.01
CA MET A 117 5.99 14.35 16.65
C MET A 117 4.91 13.86 17.63
N ASP A 118 4.05 14.78 18.07
CA ASP A 118 2.91 14.45 18.93
C ASP A 118 1.82 13.73 18.14
N LEU A 119 1.70 12.42 18.37
CA LEU A 119 0.68 11.57 17.76
C LEU A 119 -0.50 11.30 18.70
N SER A 120 -0.63 12.02 19.82
CA SER A 120 -1.73 11.81 20.77
C SER A 120 -3.13 12.00 20.17
N PRO A 121 -3.39 12.95 19.23
CA PRO A 121 -4.67 13.01 18.53
C PRO A 121 -4.97 11.74 17.74
N PHE A 122 -3.99 11.21 17.00
CA PHE A 122 -4.17 9.98 16.22
C PHE A 122 -4.29 8.74 17.12
N CYS A 123 -3.55 8.70 18.24
CA CYS A 123 -3.66 7.65 19.25
C CYS A 123 -5.11 7.49 19.73
N ALA A 124 -5.79 8.59 20.08
CA ALA A 124 -7.17 8.56 20.55
C ALA A 124 -8.15 7.98 19.50
N VAL A 125 -7.93 8.28 18.22
CA VAL A 125 -8.70 7.69 17.11
C VAL A 125 -8.42 6.19 17.03
N ALA A 126 -7.15 5.79 17.08
CA ALA A 126 -6.77 4.39 16.98
C ALA A 126 -7.31 3.56 18.16
N GLU A 127 -7.24 4.06 19.39
CA GLU A 127 -7.79 3.40 20.59
C GLU A 127 -9.30 3.18 20.48
N THR A 128 -10.02 4.10 19.84
CA THR A 128 -11.47 4.00 19.63
C THR A 128 -11.81 2.97 18.54
N HIS A 129 -11.14 3.05 17.38
CA HIS A 129 -11.54 2.30 16.19
C HIS A 129 -10.89 0.93 16.06
N ARG A 130 -9.69 0.71 16.63
CA ARG A 130 -9.00 -0.59 16.61
C ARG A 130 -9.88 -1.72 17.17
N PRO A 131 -10.42 -1.64 18.41
CA PRO A 131 -11.29 -2.69 18.94
C PRO A 131 -12.64 -2.78 18.20
N ALA A 132 -13.20 -1.65 17.76
CA ALA A 132 -14.46 -1.63 17.01
C ALA A 132 -14.38 -2.38 15.67
N LEU A 133 -13.19 -2.39 15.06
CA LEU A 133 -12.89 -3.09 13.81
C LEU A 133 -12.19 -4.45 14.01
N ASP A 134 -12.06 -4.90 15.27
CA ASP A 134 -11.36 -6.14 15.64
C ASP A 134 -9.91 -6.19 15.12
N LEU A 135 -9.24 -5.04 15.00
CA LEU A 135 -7.90 -4.94 14.42
C LEU A 135 -6.82 -5.36 15.44
N PRO A 136 -5.73 -6.02 15.01
CA PRO A 136 -4.61 -6.37 15.88
C PRO A 136 -3.98 -5.12 16.49
N ASP A 137 -3.52 -5.23 17.74
CA ASP A 137 -2.71 -4.22 18.45
C ASP A 137 -1.22 -4.56 18.38
N THR A 138 -0.77 -4.93 17.20
CA THR A 138 0.64 -5.21 16.93
C THR A 138 1.16 -4.23 15.90
N PRO A 139 2.45 -3.86 15.94
CA PRO A 139 3.03 -3.09 14.86
C PRO A 139 2.98 -3.89 13.55
N LEU A 140 2.99 -3.17 12.43
CA LEU A 140 3.20 -3.78 11.12
C LEU A 140 4.70 -3.98 10.94
N GLU A 141 5.24 -5.15 11.30
CA GLU A 141 6.69 -5.39 11.46
C GLU A 141 7.55 -4.82 10.33
N TRP A 142 7.15 -5.00 9.08
CA TRP A 142 7.91 -4.56 7.90
C TRP A 142 7.78 -3.07 7.57
N LEU A 143 6.89 -2.31 8.20
CA LEU A 143 6.82 -0.85 8.11
C LEU A 143 7.06 -0.16 9.45
N SER A 144 7.34 -0.92 10.51
CA SER A 144 7.46 -0.44 11.89
C SER A 144 8.50 0.67 12.11
N ALA A 145 9.50 0.78 11.22
CA ALA A 145 10.51 1.82 11.28
C ALA A 145 9.97 3.20 10.85
N VAL A 146 8.89 3.23 10.05
CA VAL A 146 8.39 4.45 9.40
C VAL A 146 6.92 4.75 9.69
N THR A 147 6.15 3.78 10.20
CA THR A 147 4.75 3.97 10.60
C THR A 147 4.62 4.37 12.06
N SER A 148 3.50 4.98 12.41
CA SER A 148 3.19 5.25 13.80
C SER A 148 2.98 3.96 14.61
N PRO A 149 3.13 4.00 15.95
CA PRO A 149 2.70 2.90 16.82
C PRO A 149 1.17 2.71 16.85
N HIS A 150 0.41 3.63 16.26
CA HIS A 150 -1.05 3.66 16.28
C HIS A 150 -1.69 3.19 14.97
N ILE A 151 -0.89 2.70 14.01
CA ILE A 151 -1.32 2.17 12.72
C ILE A 151 -2.52 1.21 12.86
N LEU A 152 -3.53 1.41 12.03
CA LEU A 152 -4.69 0.53 11.87
C LEU A 152 -4.44 -0.39 10.68
N HIS A 153 -4.28 -1.69 10.90
CA HIS A 153 -3.98 -2.61 9.81
C HIS A 153 -4.65 -3.98 9.97
N CYS A 154 -4.83 -4.67 8.85
CA CYS A 154 -5.17 -6.09 8.84
C CYS A 154 -4.81 -6.74 7.51
N ALA A 155 -4.59 -8.06 7.53
CA ALA A 155 -4.23 -8.84 6.35
C ALA A 155 -5.34 -9.83 5.97
N PHE A 156 -6.10 -9.49 4.92
CA PHE A 156 -7.10 -10.36 4.27
C PHE A 156 -8.19 -10.93 5.19
N LYS A 157 -8.71 -10.12 6.12
CA LYS A 157 -9.83 -10.49 6.98
C LYS A 157 -11.12 -9.75 6.61
N PRO A 158 -12.30 -10.20 7.09
CA PRO A 158 -13.52 -9.42 7.01
C PRO A 158 -13.33 -8.05 7.68
N LEU A 159 -13.81 -7.00 7.03
CA LEU A 159 -13.80 -5.65 7.57
C LEU A 159 -15.18 -5.04 7.40
N ASP A 160 -15.77 -4.56 8.50
CA ASP A 160 -17.07 -3.91 8.49
C ASP A 160 -17.02 -2.60 7.68
N PRO A 161 -17.79 -2.45 6.59
CA PRO A 161 -17.71 -1.27 5.72
C PRO A 161 -18.05 0.05 6.41
N ASP A 162 -19.10 0.08 7.23
CA ASP A 162 -19.55 1.31 7.89
C ASP A 162 -18.64 1.70 9.06
N GLY A 163 -18.20 0.72 9.85
CA GLY A 163 -17.18 0.91 10.87
C GLY A 163 -15.86 1.40 10.27
N PHE A 164 -15.45 0.86 9.12
CA PHE A 164 -14.25 1.31 8.43
C PHE A 164 -14.41 2.74 7.90
N PHE A 165 -15.56 3.05 7.31
CA PHE A 165 -15.84 4.41 6.85
C PHE A 165 -15.76 5.42 8.01
N ALA A 166 -16.34 5.08 9.17
CA ALA A 166 -16.28 5.94 10.37
C ALA A 166 -14.85 6.11 10.88
N ALA A 167 -14.03 5.04 10.88
CA ALA A 167 -12.62 5.13 11.25
C ALA A 167 -11.84 6.01 10.26
N PHE A 168 -12.04 5.80 8.96
CA PHE A 168 -11.44 6.60 7.90
C PHE A 168 -11.78 8.09 8.04
N GLU A 169 -13.06 8.41 8.25
CA GLU A 169 -13.51 9.79 8.51
C GLU A 169 -12.82 10.38 9.72
N ALA A 170 -12.80 9.68 10.86
CA ALA A 170 -12.13 10.17 12.07
C ALA A 170 -10.63 10.45 11.85
N VAL A 171 -9.93 9.60 11.08
CA VAL A 171 -8.52 9.81 10.75
C VAL A 171 -8.32 11.03 9.83
N VAL A 172 -9.18 11.21 8.82
CA VAL A 172 -9.12 12.38 7.91
C VAL A 172 -9.39 13.68 8.67
N GLU A 173 -10.43 13.72 9.51
CA GLU A 173 -10.76 14.90 10.33
C GLU A 173 -9.63 15.23 11.31
N THR A 174 -9.06 14.20 11.95
CA THR A 174 -7.93 14.36 12.86
C THR A 174 -6.70 14.90 12.13
N TRP A 175 -6.40 14.35 10.95
CA TRP A 175 -5.30 14.82 10.12
C TRP A 175 -5.46 16.29 9.72
N LEU A 176 -6.65 16.68 9.26
CA LEU A 176 -6.96 18.05 8.89
C LEU A 176 -6.85 19.01 10.08
N HIS A 177 -7.60 18.78 11.15
CA HIS A 177 -7.80 19.75 12.21
C HIS A 177 -6.66 19.82 13.23
N HIS A 178 -5.99 18.69 13.49
CA HIS A 178 -4.92 18.64 14.47
C HIS A 178 -3.54 18.84 13.86
N TYR A 179 -3.36 18.55 12.56
CA TYR A 179 -2.05 18.62 11.93
C TYR A 179 -2.00 19.64 10.80
N ILE A 180 -2.83 19.53 9.76
CA ILE A 180 -2.72 20.42 8.59
C ILE A 180 -3.03 21.87 8.97
N GLU A 181 -4.18 22.13 9.59
CA GLU A 181 -4.61 23.50 9.91
C GLU A 181 -3.65 24.19 10.88
N ARG A 182 -3.10 23.43 11.84
CA ARG A 182 -2.22 23.91 12.90
C ARG A 182 -0.76 24.02 12.49
N ALA A 183 -0.32 23.33 11.44
CA ALA A 183 1.07 23.33 11.03
C ALA A 183 1.50 24.72 10.56
N GLU A 184 2.55 25.24 11.19
CA GLU A 184 3.25 26.44 10.76
C GLU A 184 4.42 26.09 9.85
N ARG A 185 4.80 27.03 9.00
CA ARG A 185 5.95 26.85 8.13
C ARG A 185 7.23 26.95 8.96
N ASP A 186 7.98 25.86 9.00
CA ASP A 186 9.29 25.76 9.59
C ASP A 186 10.34 26.39 8.67
N LEU A 187 11.20 27.23 9.26
CA LEU A 187 12.25 27.96 8.56
C LEU A 187 13.66 27.52 9.00
N ASP A 188 13.76 26.62 9.99
CA ASP A 188 15.06 26.09 10.42
C ASP A 188 15.57 25.05 9.40
N PRO A 189 16.71 25.29 8.72
CA PRO A 189 17.22 24.35 7.73
C PRO A 189 17.56 22.98 8.32
N VAL A 190 17.90 22.89 9.61
CA VAL A 190 18.26 21.62 10.25
C VAL A 190 17.04 20.74 10.45
N SER A 191 15.96 21.27 11.00
CA SER A 191 14.70 20.54 11.16
C SER A 191 14.08 20.16 9.81
N VAL A 192 14.09 21.08 8.83
CA VAL A 192 13.57 20.83 7.48
C VAL A 192 14.36 19.70 6.79
N GLN A 193 15.69 19.68 6.93
CA GLN A 193 16.51 18.60 6.39
C GLN A 193 16.26 17.26 7.08
N ALA A 194 16.12 17.23 8.40
CA ALA A 194 15.78 16.02 9.14
C ALA A 194 14.40 15.47 8.74
N ARG A 195 13.41 16.35 8.51
CA ARG A 195 12.08 15.99 8.00
C ARG A 195 12.18 15.41 6.59
N ARG A 196 12.99 16.02 5.71
CA ARG A 196 13.27 15.51 4.37
C ARG A 196 13.81 14.08 4.41
N GLU A 197 14.80 13.80 5.25
CA GLU A 197 15.38 12.47 5.39
C GLU A 197 14.36 11.45 5.90
N THR A 198 13.54 11.83 6.88
CA THR A 198 12.46 11.00 7.42
C THR A 198 11.42 10.65 6.35
N LEU A 199 10.97 11.64 5.57
CA LEU A 199 10.01 11.42 4.49
C LEU A 199 10.59 10.57 3.36
N LEU A 200 11.86 10.76 3.02
CA LEU A 200 12.52 9.95 2.00
C LEU A 200 12.61 8.48 2.44
N GLU A 201 13.01 8.21 3.68
CA GLU A 201 13.09 6.84 4.20
C GLU A 201 11.71 6.19 4.26
N LEU A 202 10.69 6.93 4.68
CA LEU A 202 9.29 6.47 4.64
C LEU A 202 8.88 6.07 3.22
N LYS A 203 9.11 6.92 2.22
CA LYS A 203 8.76 6.61 0.83
C LYS A 203 9.50 5.37 0.33
N LYS A 204 10.77 5.20 0.68
CA LYS A 204 11.57 4.01 0.32
C LYS A 204 11.01 2.74 0.95
N GLU A 205 10.76 2.75 2.25
CA GLU A 205 10.22 1.58 2.96
C GLU A 205 8.82 1.21 2.47
N VAL A 206 7.95 2.18 2.22
CA VAL A 206 6.64 1.91 1.62
C VAL A 206 6.81 1.35 0.21
N PHE A 207 7.63 1.97 -0.65
CA PHE A 207 7.86 1.49 -2.02
C PHE A 207 8.38 0.03 -2.08
N ARG A 208 9.38 -0.31 -1.26
CA ARG A 208 9.98 -1.65 -1.21
C ARG A 208 8.97 -2.72 -0.75
N ASN A 209 8.04 -2.34 0.11
CA ASN A 209 7.12 -3.27 0.76
C ASN A 209 5.68 -3.19 0.23
N ASP A 210 5.33 -2.27 -0.67
CA ASP A 210 3.94 -2.16 -1.14
C ASP A 210 3.55 -3.36 -2.03
N PRO A 211 2.51 -4.12 -1.66
CA PRO A 211 2.07 -5.29 -2.41
C PRO A 211 1.38 -4.98 -3.75
N ALA A 212 1.05 -3.72 -4.03
CA ALA A 212 0.36 -3.31 -5.25
C ALA A 212 1.28 -3.39 -6.48
N PHE A 213 2.56 -3.01 -6.38
CA PHE A 213 3.44 -2.92 -7.56
C PHE A 213 3.65 -4.23 -8.31
N PRO A 214 3.92 -5.38 -7.66
CA PRO A 214 4.03 -6.65 -8.38
C PRO A 214 2.72 -7.04 -9.08
N VAL A 215 1.59 -6.76 -8.43
CA VAL A 215 0.27 -7.06 -8.99
C VAL A 215 -0.03 -6.15 -10.18
N TYR A 216 0.33 -4.87 -10.08
CA TYR A 216 0.15 -3.86 -11.11
C TYR A 216 1.05 -4.11 -12.32
N THR A 217 2.32 -4.46 -12.09
CA THR A 217 3.28 -4.89 -13.11
C THR A 217 2.75 -6.06 -13.92
N ARG A 218 2.16 -7.07 -13.26
CA ARG A 218 1.54 -8.21 -13.96
C ARG A 218 0.30 -7.81 -14.77
N ALA A 219 -0.46 -6.85 -14.26
CA ALA A 219 -1.71 -6.42 -14.84
C ALA A 219 -1.51 -5.54 -16.09
N PHE A 220 -0.61 -4.57 -15.98
CA PHE A 220 -0.42 -3.48 -16.95
C PHE A 220 1.00 -3.38 -17.54
N GLY A 221 1.95 -4.19 -17.07
CA GLY A 221 3.35 -4.17 -17.51
C GLY A 221 4.24 -3.25 -16.66
N LYS A 222 5.57 -3.46 -16.78
CA LYS A 222 6.57 -2.73 -15.97
C LYS A 222 6.50 -1.21 -16.18
N THR A 223 6.43 -0.75 -17.42
CA THR A 223 6.38 0.70 -17.73
C THR A 223 5.23 1.41 -17.02
N MET A 224 4.05 0.80 -16.99
CA MET A 224 2.89 1.37 -16.31
C MET A 224 3.03 1.29 -14.79
N SER A 225 3.70 0.26 -14.27
CA SER A 225 4.05 0.18 -12.86
C SER A 225 5.06 1.24 -12.43
N ASP A 226 6.06 1.54 -13.26
CA ASP A 226 7.05 2.58 -13.00
C ASP A 226 6.36 3.97 -12.96
N VAL A 227 5.39 4.22 -13.86
CA VAL A 227 4.57 5.44 -13.84
C VAL A 227 3.76 5.57 -12.55
N LEU A 228 3.14 4.48 -12.09
CA LEU A 228 2.43 4.49 -10.81
C LEU A 228 3.38 4.72 -9.63
N ALA A 229 4.60 4.18 -9.70
CA ALA A 229 5.60 4.38 -8.66
C ALA A 229 6.06 5.84 -8.60
N GLU A 230 6.25 6.49 -9.75
CA GLU A 230 6.53 7.93 -9.81
C GLU A 230 5.33 8.76 -9.32
N ALA A 231 4.11 8.35 -9.66
CA ALA A 231 2.90 9.00 -9.15
C ALA A 231 2.84 8.96 -7.61
N ALA A 232 3.15 7.81 -7.02
CA ALA A 232 3.13 7.58 -5.58
C ALA A 232 4.31 8.21 -4.83
N PHE A 233 5.54 8.04 -5.32
CA PHE A 233 6.76 8.32 -4.55
C PHE A 233 7.68 9.38 -5.15
N GLY A 234 7.28 10.04 -6.24
CA GLY A 234 7.94 11.24 -6.72
C GLY A 234 7.73 12.44 -5.80
N GLY A 235 7.91 13.65 -6.34
CA GLY A 235 7.79 14.91 -5.59
C GLY A 235 9.07 15.23 -4.80
N ASP A 236 8.93 16.01 -3.73
CA ASP A 236 10.06 16.46 -2.91
C ASP A 236 9.90 16.07 -1.43
N PRO A 237 10.74 15.17 -0.88
CA PRO A 237 11.79 14.39 -1.56
C PRO A 237 11.19 13.26 -2.39
N GLY A 238 11.78 12.95 -3.55
CA GLY A 238 11.33 11.87 -4.44
C GLY A 238 12.20 10.62 -4.32
N VAL A 239 11.61 9.45 -4.56
CA VAL A 239 12.34 8.18 -4.65
C VAL A 239 12.84 7.96 -6.08
N SER A 240 14.13 7.69 -6.24
CA SER A 240 14.67 7.19 -7.50
C SER A 240 14.28 5.73 -7.68
N ILE A 241 13.21 5.47 -8.44
CA ILE A 241 12.69 4.12 -8.69
C ILE A 241 13.76 3.18 -9.26
N ALA A 242 14.66 3.69 -10.10
CA ALA A 242 15.73 2.91 -10.71
C ALA A 242 16.81 2.46 -9.70
N GLU A 243 17.06 3.23 -8.65
CA GLU A 243 18.08 2.96 -7.64
C GLU A 243 17.58 2.05 -6.51
N GLU A 244 16.28 2.10 -6.21
CA GLU A 244 15.67 1.34 -5.11
C GLU A 244 15.26 -0.10 -5.48
N ILE A 245 15.23 -0.44 -6.76
CA ILE A 245 15.03 -1.82 -7.19
C ILE A 245 16.37 -2.55 -7.05
N GLU A 246 16.59 -3.22 -5.92
CA GLU A 246 17.71 -4.18 -5.82
C GLU A 246 17.59 -5.21 -6.96
N PRO A 247 18.67 -5.44 -7.73
CA PRO A 247 18.64 -6.47 -8.75
C PRO A 247 18.34 -7.80 -8.07
N PRO A 248 17.36 -8.57 -8.56
CA PRO A 248 17.09 -9.87 -7.98
C PRO A 248 18.39 -10.70 -8.02
N PRO A 249 18.66 -11.49 -6.98
CA PRO A 249 19.79 -12.42 -7.00
C PRO A 249 19.70 -13.28 -8.27
N PRO A 250 20.86 -13.67 -8.85
CA PRO A 250 20.88 -14.36 -10.14
C PRO A 250 19.92 -15.54 -10.17
N SER A 251 19.14 -15.67 -11.24
CA SER A 251 18.15 -16.75 -11.39
C SER A 251 18.81 -18.12 -11.15
N GLY A 252 18.27 -18.91 -10.23
CA GLY A 252 18.83 -20.22 -9.84
C GLY A 252 19.87 -20.17 -8.69
N SER A 253 20.14 -18.99 -8.11
CA SER A 253 21.17 -18.84 -7.06
C SER A 253 20.74 -19.17 -5.63
N TRP A 254 19.43 -19.27 -5.33
CA TRP A 254 18.96 -19.59 -4.00
C TRP A 254 19.26 -21.05 -3.64
N VAL A 255 20.04 -21.22 -2.57
CA VAL A 255 20.35 -22.52 -1.98
C VAL A 255 20.19 -22.43 -0.47
N ASN A 256 19.41 -23.34 0.11
CA ASN A 256 19.36 -23.58 1.54
C ASN A 256 20.30 -24.74 1.89
N LYS A 257 21.54 -24.41 2.25
CA LYS A 257 22.58 -25.40 2.59
C LYS A 257 22.23 -26.29 3.79
N LYS A 258 21.39 -25.80 4.72
CA LYS A 258 20.98 -26.58 5.91
C LYS A 258 19.97 -27.66 5.57
N LEU A 259 19.09 -27.40 4.58
CA LEU A 259 18.08 -28.35 4.13
C LEU A 259 18.51 -29.13 2.88
N GLY A 260 19.63 -28.76 2.25
CA GLY A 260 20.10 -29.40 1.01
C GLY A 260 19.22 -29.08 -0.21
N VAL A 261 18.47 -27.98 -0.17
CA VAL A 261 17.48 -27.61 -1.18
C VAL A 261 17.97 -26.43 -2.02
N GLY A 262 18.04 -26.63 -3.34
CA GLY A 262 18.26 -25.56 -4.33
C GLY A 262 16.94 -25.04 -4.91
N TRP A 263 17.00 -23.99 -5.72
CA TRP A 263 15.83 -23.41 -6.37
C TRP A 263 16.08 -23.25 -7.88
N SER A 264 15.08 -23.55 -8.69
CA SER A 264 15.07 -23.18 -10.11
C SER A 264 14.89 -21.67 -10.32
N ALA A 265 15.31 -21.18 -11.49
CA ALA A 265 15.13 -19.80 -11.92
C ALA A 265 13.65 -19.36 -11.83
N ASP A 266 12.76 -20.13 -12.47
CA ASP A 266 11.33 -19.83 -12.56
C ASP A 266 10.65 -19.85 -11.18
N ALA A 267 11.08 -20.74 -10.28
CA ALA A 267 10.57 -20.78 -8.91
C ALA A 267 10.98 -19.53 -8.10
N GLN A 268 12.23 -19.05 -8.28
CA GLN A 268 12.69 -17.82 -7.63
C GLN A 268 11.92 -16.62 -8.16
N GLU A 269 11.75 -16.53 -9.47
CA GLU A 269 10.99 -15.46 -10.11
C GLU A 269 9.57 -15.41 -9.54
N ARG A 270 8.91 -16.57 -9.41
CA ARG A 270 7.56 -16.65 -8.83
C ARG A 270 7.50 -16.14 -7.38
N VAL A 271 8.51 -16.40 -6.56
CA VAL A 271 8.59 -15.86 -5.19
C VAL A 271 8.93 -14.37 -5.19
N HIS A 272 9.76 -13.90 -6.12
CA HIS A 272 10.04 -12.47 -6.30
C HIS A 272 8.81 -11.65 -6.69
N GLU A 273 7.76 -12.27 -7.23
CA GLU A 273 6.47 -11.60 -7.42
C GLU A 273 5.73 -11.30 -6.11
N ALA A 274 6.08 -11.94 -5.00
CA ALA A 274 5.52 -11.61 -3.70
C ALA A 274 6.16 -10.31 -3.15
N PRO A 275 5.48 -9.57 -2.28
CA PRO A 275 6.06 -8.42 -1.59
C PRO A 275 7.31 -8.82 -0.82
N VAL A 276 8.36 -7.99 -0.83
CA VAL A 276 9.69 -8.30 -0.28
C VAL A 276 9.59 -8.89 1.13
N PHE A 277 8.77 -8.31 1.99
CA PHE A 277 8.58 -8.75 3.38
C PHE A 277 7.99 -10.17 3.54
N ILE A 278 7.16 -10.66 2.62
CA ILE A 278 6.59 -12.01 2.69
C ILE A 278 7.54 -13.04 2.06
N ARG A 279 8.48 -12.62 1.19
CA ARG A 279 9.39 -13.54 0.48
C ARG A 279 10.17 -14.46 1.42
N PRO A 280 10.76 -13.99 2.55
CA PRO A 280 11.44 -14.88 3.51
C PRO A 280 10.51 -15.94 4.09
N MET A 281 9.26 -15.56 4.41
CA MET A 281 8.27 -16.49 4.96
C MET A 281 7.85 -17.53 3.93
N ILE A 282 7.49 -17.11 2.71
CA ILE A 282 7.15 -17.99 1.58
C ILE A 282 8.30 -18.95 1.29
N ARG A 283 9.53 -18.42 1.20
CA ARG A 283 10.74 -19.22 0.96
C ARG A 283 10.92 -20.27 2.05
N ARG A 284 10.83 -19.89 3.33
CA ARG A 284 10.97 -20.83 4.47
C ARG A 284 9.92 -21.93 4.43
N ILE A 285 8.68 -21.60 4.09
CA ILE A 285 7.58 -22.55 3.98
C ILE A 285 7.84 -23.55 2.86
N ILE A 286 8.20 -23.07 1.67
CA ILE A 286 8.42 -23.90 0.49
C ILE A 286 9.66 -24.78 0.67
N GLU A 287 10.75 -24.26 1.23
CA GLU A 287 11.95 -25.04 1.52
C GLU A 287 11.69 -26.16 2.54
N LYS A 288 10.83 -25.92 3.53
CA LYS A 288 10.41 -26.96 4.48
C LYS A 288 9.57 -28.05 3.80
N GLU A 289 8.64 -27.66 2.92
CA GLU A 289 7.83 -28.63 2.17
C GLU A 289 8.70 -29.44 1.20
N ALA A 290 9.64 -28.80 0.49
CA ALA A 290 10.62 -29.46 -0.37
C ALA A 290 11.46 -30.49 0.39
N ALA A 291 11.99 -30.11 1.55
CA ALA A 291 12.76 -31.00 2.41
C ALA A 291 11.92 -32.19 2.92
N LYS A 292 10.64 -31.95 3.23
CA LYS A 292 9.68 -32.99 3.64
C LYS A 292 9.37 -33.96 2.50
N GLU A 293 9.26 -33.48 1.27
CA GLU A 293 9.05 -34.29 0.06
C GLU A 293 10.34 -34.94 -0.47
N GLY A 294 11.50 -34.70 0.17
CA GLY A 294 12.79 -35.22 -0.28
C GLY A 294 13.29 -34.60 -1.59
N MET A 295 12.77 -33.42 -1.96
CA MET A 295 13.14 -32.72 -3.18
C MET A 295 14.46 -31.96 -2.99
N ALA A 296 15.44 -32.22 -3.85
CA ALA A 296 16.71 -31.50 -3.86
C ALA A 296 16.60 -30.10 -4.51
N GLN A 297 15.53 -29.84 -5.27
CA GLN A 297 15.33 -28.60 -6.00
C GLN A 297 13.86 -28.16 -5.97
N VAL A 298 13.61 -26.90 -5.64
CA VAL A 298 12.30 -26.25 -5.75
C VAL A 298 12.05 -25.84 -7.20
N ASP A 299 10.98 -26.37 -7.77
CA ASP A 299 10.43 -25.98 -9.06
C ASP A 299 9.20 -25.07 -8.90
N VAL A 300 8.77 -24.46 -10.01
CA VAL A 300 7.61 -23.57 -10.01
C VAL A 300 6.33 -24.32 -9.60
N ASP A 301 6.22 -25.61 -9.88
CA ASP A 301 5.07 -26.43 -9.52
C ASP A 301 4.93 -26.59 -8.02
N LEU A 302 6.02 -26.82 -7.29
CA LEU A 302 6.01 -26.84 -5.82
C LEU A 302 5.61 -25.47 -5.25
N VAL A 303 6.10 -24.37 -5.82
CA VAL A 303 5.69 -23.01 -5.42
C VAL A 303 4.18 -22.85 -5.57
N LEU A 304 3.62 -23.19 -6.73
CA LEU A 304 2.18 -23.09 -7.01
C LEU A 304 1.33 -24.02 -6.13
N ARG A 305 1.82 -25.24 -5.83
CA ARG A 305 1.16 -26.17 -4.90
C ARG A 305 1.10 -25.59 -3.49
N CYS A 306 2.21 -25.07 -2.98
CA CYS A 306 2.28 -24.41 -1.69
C CYS A 306 1.32 -23.21 -1.64
N GLU A 307 1.34 -22.33 -2.64
CA GLU A 307 0.42 -21.19 -2.70
C GLU A 307 -1.06 -21.61 -2.68
N LYS A 308 -1.43 -22.68 -3.40
CA LYS A 308 -2.81 -23.21 -3.37
C LYS A 308 -3.18 -23.75 -1.99
N LYS A 309 -2.26 -24.47 -1.33
CA LYS A 309 -2.43 -25.01 0.02
C LYS A 309 -2.65 -23.90 1.04
N TYR A 310 -1.88 -22.81 0.96
CA TYR A 310 -2.00 -21.65 1.86
C TYR A 310 -3.16 -20.72 1.55
N ARG A 311 -3.64 -20.66 0.29
CA ARG A 311 -4.88 -19.95 -0.06
C ARG A 311 -6.15 -20.75 0.25
N GLY A 312 -6.00 -22.04 0.58
CA GLY A 312 -7.07 -23.03 0.67
C GLY A 312 -7.27 -23.72 2.04
N GLY A 313 -6.62 -23.27 3.12
CA GLY A 313 -6.90 -23.73 4.49
C GLY A 313 -6.68 -22.58 5.48
N ASP A 314 -7.52 -22.36 6.49
CA ASP A 314 -8.39 -23.31 7.18
C ASP A 314 -9.89 -23.16 6.86
N GLY A 315 -10.62 -24.27 7.03
CA GLY A 315 -12.07 -24.25 7.19
C GLY A 315 -12.49 -23.73 8.56
#